data_AF-A0A2J8V341-F1
#
_entry.id   AF-A0A2J8V341-F1
#
_cell.length_a   1.000
_cell.length_b   1.000
_cell.length_c   1.000
_cell.angle_alpha   90.00
_cell.angle_beta   90.00
_cell.angle_gamma   90.00
#
_symmetry.space_group_name_H-M   'P 1'
#
loop_
_entity.id
_entity.type
_entity.pdbx_description
1 polymer ?
#
loop_
_entity_poly.entity_id
_entity_poly.type
_entity_poly.pdbx_seq_one_letter_code
_entity_poly.pdbx_strand_id
1 'polypeptide(L)' 'MSETRSSYPPQLMKCHGSGGSQQWIFGKNNWPYQVSVGQCLRAVDPLGQKGSVAMAICDGSSSQQWHLEG' A
#
# COMPACT_ATOMS: atom_id res chain seq x y z
N MET A 1 -3.40 -19.53 -15.56
CA MET A 1 -3.33 -18.07 -15.77
C MET A 1 -2.59 -17.49 -14.58
N SER A 2 -1.42 -16.91 -14.82
CA SER A 2 -0.55 -16.35 -13.79
C SER A 2 -1.21 -15.07 -13.25
N GLU A 3 -1.97 -15.23 -12.17
CA GLU A 3 -2.55 -14.11 -11.45
C GLU A 3 -1.38 -13.27 -10.91
N THR A 4 -1.23 -12.07 -11.45
CA THR A 4 -0.08 -11.20 -11.28
C THR A 4 0.08 -10.85 -9.80
N ARG A 5 0.82 -11.68 -9.05
CA ARG A 5 1.35 -11.38 -7.71
C ARG A 5 2.40 -10.27 -7.83
N SER A 6 1.95 -9.09 -8.18
CA SER A 6 2.78 -7.90 -8.21
C SER A 6 2.90 -7.37 -6.78
N SER A 7 3.71 -8.04 -5.95
CA SER A 7 4.16 -7.53 -4.64
C SER A 7 5.23 -6.43 -4.80
N TYR A 8 5.17 -5.63 -5.88
CA TYR A 8 6.16 -4.58 -6.08
C TYR A 8 5.94 -3.44 -5.07
N PRO A 9 7.03 -2.85 -4.56
CA PRO A 9 6.94 -1.66 -3.73
C PRO A 9 6.37 -0.49 -4.54
N PRO A 10 5.48 0.35 -3.97
CA PRO A 10 5.13 1.62 -4.60
C PRO A 10 6.39 2.48 -4.76
N GLN A 11 6.49 3.19 -5.88
CA GLN A 11 7.62 4.05 -6.17
C GLN A 11 7.27 5.52 -5.91
N LEU A 12 8.23 6.26 -5.37
CA LEU A 12 8.09 7.71 -5.23
C LEU A 12 8.30 8.37 -6.59
N MET A 13 7.30 9.11 -7.05
CA MET A 13 7.31 9.84 -8.31
C MET A 13 7.01 11.32 -8.05
N LYS A 14 7.29 12.18 -9.04
CA LYS A 14 6.81 13.57 -9.00
C LYS A 14 5.29 13.60 -8.99
N CYS A 15 4.71 14.54 -8.24
CA CYS A 15 3.27 14.74 -8.19
C CYS A 15 2.73 15.05 -9.59
N HIS A 16 1.75 14.27 -10.03
CA HIS A 16 1.09 14.50 -11.32
C HIS A 16 -0.06 15.51 -11.20
N GLY A 17 -0.77 15.51 -10.07
CA GLY A 17 -1.84 16.47 -9.76
C GLY A 17 -3.25 16.11 -10.25
N SER A 18 -3.39 15.12 -11.15
CA SER A 18 -4.70 14.69 -11.67
C SER A 18 -5.34 13.50 -10.94
N GLY A 19 -4.74 13.01 -9.85
CA GLY A 19 -5.12 11.73 -9.25
C GLY A 19 -4.65 10.52 -10.05
N GLY A 20 -5.16 9.32 -9.74
CA GLY A 20 -4.74 8.05 -10.36
C GLY A 20 -3.80 7.23 -9.49
N SER A 21 -2.66 6.77 -10.03
CA SER A 21 -1.70 5.90 -9.31
C SER A 21 -1.12 6.51 -8.02
N GLN A 22 -1.23 7.83 -7.86
CA GLN A 22 -0.78 8.59 -6.69
C GLN A 22 -1.90 8.85 -5.68
N GLN A 23 -3.13 8.40 -5.95
CA GLN A 23 -4.28 8.61 -5.08
C GLN A 23 -4.46 7.44 -4.12
N TRP A 24 -4.63 7.78 -2.84
CA TRP A 24 -4.78 6.84 -1.73
C TRP A 24 -6.00 7.19 -0.89
N ILE A 25 -6.63 6.17 -0.31
CA ILE A 25 -7.68 6.32 0.69
C ILE A 25 -7.16 5.71 1.99
N PHE A 26 -7.20 6.50 3.06
CA PHE A 26 -6.98 6.03 4.42
C PHE A 26 -8.30 6.16 5.18
N GLY A 27 -9.07 5.08 5.24
CA GLY A 27 -10.43 5.05 5.77
C GLY A 27 -10.54 4.30 7.11
N LYS A 28 -11.77 3.94 7.49
CA LYS A 28 -12.13 3.29 8.77
C LYS A 28 -11.39 1.98 9.10
N ASN A 29 -10.81 1.34 8.08
CA ASN A 29 -10.14 0.05 8.20
C ASN A 29 -8.62 0.19 8.44
N ASN A 30 -8.12 1.43 8.60
CA ASN A 30 -6.72 1.78 8.90
C ASN A 30 -5.67 1.19 7.94
N TRP A 31 -6.08 0.85 6.72
CA TRP A 31 -5.21 0.38 5.65
C TRP A 31 -5.13 1.41 4.50
N PRO A 32 -3.94 1.91 4.12
CA PRO A 32 -3.78 2.74 2.93
C PRO A 32 -4.14 1.93 1.68
N TYR A 33 -5.21 2.32 1.02
CA TYR A 33 -5.75 1.68 -0.17
C TYR A 33 -5.47 2.53 -1.41
N GLN A 34 -4.85 1.94 -2.43
CA GLN A 34 -4.57 2.60 -3.69
C GLN A 34 -5.75 2.40 -4.65
N VAL A 35 -6.37 3.51 -5.05
CA VAL A 35 -7.69 3.51 -5.72
C VAL A 35 -7.64 2.89 -7.12
N SER A 36 -6.57 3.11 -7.88
CA SER A 36 -6.48 2.69 -9.28
C SER A 36 -6.16 1.21 -9.47
N VAL A 37 -5.47 0.60 -8.52
CA VAL A 37 -4.97 -0.78 -8.55
C VAL A 37 -5.83 -1.68 -7.67
N GLY A 38 -6.56 -1.12 -6.71
CA GLY A 38 -7.44 -1.88 -5.83
C GLY A 38 -6.68 -2.70 -4.79
N GLN A 39 -5.50 -2.22 -4.37
CA GLN A 39 -4.59 -2.93 -3.46
C GLN A 39 -4.25 -2.08 -2.24
N CYS A 40 -3.88 -2.76 -1.16
CA CYS A 40 -3.53 -2.15 0.12
C CYS A 40 -2.01 -2.15 0.32
N LEU A 41 -1.52 -1.15 1.04
CA LEU A 41 -0.12 -1.08 1.46
C LEU A 41 0.13 -2.09 2.59
N ARG A 42 1.13 -2.95 2.40
CA ARG A 42 1.52 -3.99 3.35
C ARG A 42 2.98 -3.84 3.76
N ALA A 43 3.25 -3.93 5.05
CA ALA A 43 4.60 -4.11 5.58
C ALA A 43 5.09 -5.54 5.27
N VAL A 44 6.21 -5.67 4.56
CA VAL A 44 6.79 -6.96 4.16
C VAL A 44 7.69 -7.53 5.27
N ASP A 45 8.48 -6.66 5.89
CA ASP A 45 9.33 -7.02 7.01
C ASP A 45 9.23 -5.94 8.11
N PRO A 46 8.22 -6.05 9.01
CA PRO A 46 8.01 -5.09 10.08
C PRO A 46 9.14 -5.05 11.11
N LEU A 47 9.95 -6.11 11.20
CA LEU A 47 11.03 -6.26 12.18
C LEU A 47 12.43 -6.05 11.56
N GLY A 48 12.51 -5.89 10.24
CA GLY A 48 13.75 -5.65 9.51
C GLY A 48 14.23 -4.20 9.61
N GLN A 49 15.55 -4.03 9.62
CA GLN A 49 16.22 -2.72 9.80
C GLN A 49 15.86 -1.64 8.76
N LYS A 50 15.21 -2.00 7.65
CA LYS A 50 14.88 -1.07 6.56
C LYS A 50 13.40 -1.00 6.21
N GLY A 51 12.51 -1.63 6.99
CA GLY A 51 11.05 -1.54 6.87
C GLY A 51 10.55 -1.45 5.43
N SER A 52 10.46 -2.57 4.72
CA SER A 52 10.01 -2.57 3.32
C SER A 52 8.48 -2.67 3.22
N VAL A 53 7.91 -2.02 2.21
CA VAL A 53 6.48 -2.04 1.91
C VAL A 53 6.22 -2.60 0.52
N ALA A 54 5.06 -3.22 0.34
CA ALA A 54 4.61 -3.74 -0.94
C ALA A 54 3.10 -3.53 -1.11
N MET A 55 2.64 -3.57 -2.35
CA MET A 55 1.21 -3.66 -2.65
C MET A 55 0.74 -5.11 -2.49
N ALA A 56 -0.44 -5.29 -1.88
CA ALA A 56 -1.05 -6.60 -1.69
C ALA A 56 -2.57 -6.54 -1.80
N ILE A 57 -3.20 -7.71 -2.01
CA ILE A 57 -4.65 -7.83 -1.89
C ILE A 57 -5.05 -7.44 -0.47
N CYS A 58 -6.07 -6.60 -0.35
CA CYS A 58 -6.59 -6.12 0.90
C CYS A 58 -7.21 -7.30 1.70
N ASP A 59 -6.55 -7.71 2.80
CA ASP A 59 -6.96 -8.85 3.64
C ASP A 59 -7.23 -8.50 5.12
N GLY A 60 -6.92 -7.27 5.54
CA GLY A 60 -7.18 -6.79 6.90
C GLY A 60 -6.17 -7.32 7.92
N SER A 61 -5.10 -7.97 7.45
CA SER A 61 -4.01 -8.44 8.31
C SER A 61 -3.36 -7.28 9.06
N SER A 62 -2.74 -7.59 10.21
CA SER A 62 -1.97 -6.62 10.98
C SER A 62 -0.86 -5.95 10.16
N SER A 63 -0.32 -6.67 9.16
CA SER A 63 0.69 -6.13 8.24
C SER A 63 0.16 -5.05 7.28
N GLN A 64 -1.16 -4.89 7.18
CA GLN A 64 -1.83 -3.83 6.40
C GLN A 64 -2.45 -2.75 7.29
N GLN A 65 -2.31 -2.85 8.62
CA GLN A 65 -2.82 -1.84 9.55
C GLN A 65 -1.74 -0.78 9.80
N TRP A 66 -2.09 0.48 9.62
CA TRP A 66 -1.19 1.61 9.78
C TRP A 66 -1.79 2.62 10.74
N HIS A 67 -0.92 3.32 11.46
CA HIS A 67 -1.28 4.44 12.31
C HIS A 67 -0.59 5.69 11.77
N LEU A 68 -1.35 6.79 11.66
CA LEU A 68 -0.81 8.10 11.32
C LEU A 68 -0.57 8.85 12.62
N GLU A 69 0.69 9.14 12.91
CA GLU A 69 1.09 10.04 14.00
C GLU A 69 1.36 11.43 13.40
N GLY A 70 0.86 12.47 14.07
CA GLY A 70 0.99 13.87 13.67
C GLY A 70 1.41 14.73 14.83
#